data_AF-A0A2H0XUI9-F1
#
_entry.id   AF-A0A2H0XUI9-F1
#
_cell.length_a   1.000
_cell.length_b   1.000
_cell.length_c   1.000
_cell.angle_alpha   90.00
_cell.angle_beta   90.00
_cell.angle_gamma   90.00
#
_symmetry.space_group_name_H-M   'P 1'
#
loop_
_entity.id
_entity.type
_entity.pdbx_description
1 polymer ?
#
loop_
_entity_poly.entity_id
_entity_poly.type
_entity_poly.pdbx_seq_one_letter_code
_entity_poly.pdbx_strand_id
1 'polypeptide(L)' 'MKKRITEIAVHQTSKTMAILYGFVALVICAIIALLALVKGEIIGAVLIILMPILYTVIIYIVLAIVSLLYNLTAKWSGG' A
#
# COMPACT_ATOMS: atom_id res chain seq x y z
N MET A 1 16.17 -27.56 -10.35
CA MET A 1 16.65 -26.27 -9.79
C MET A 1 15.44 -25.48 -9.31
N LYS A 2 15.29 -25.21 -8.01
CA LYS A 2 14.20 -24.35 -7.51
C LYS A 2 14.55 -22.90 -7.87
N LYS A 3 13.74 -22.22 -8.69
CA LYS A 3 13.90 -20.78 -8.93
C LYS A 3 13.63 -20.06 -7.62
N ARG A 4 14.61 -19.30 -7.13
CA ARG A 4 14.50 -18.48 -5.92
C ARG A 4 14.61 -17.02 -6.32
N ILE A 5 13.87 -16.15 -5.63
CA ILE A 5 13.90 -14.72 -5.89
C ILE A 5 15.14 -14.19 -5.17
N THR A 6 16.18 -13.86 -5.92
CA THR A 6 17.42 -13.33 -5.35
C THR A 6 17.39 -11.83 -5.13
N GLU A 7 16.50 -11.13 -5.84
CA GLU A 7 16.36 -9.68 -5.79
C GLU A 7 14.94 -9.25 -6.20
N ILE A 8 14.42 -8.25 -5.48
CA ILE A 8 13.17 -7.56 -5.78
C ILE A 8 13.50 -6.13 -6.19
N ALA A 9 12.88 -5.65 -7.27
CA ALA A 9 13.01 -4.27 -7.72
C ALA A 9 12.22 -3.34 -6.78
N VAL A 10 12.88 -2.90 -5.69
CA VAL A 10 12.30 -2.14 -4.57
C VAL A 10 11.31 -1.07 -5.05
N HIS A 11 11.77 -0.12 -5.88
CA HIS A 11 10.91 0.99 -6.31
C HIS A 11 9.68 0.53 -7.11
N GLN A 12 9.87 -0.35 -8.09
CA GLN A 12 8.76 -0.77 -8.96
C GLN A 12 7.75 -1.64 -8.23
N THR A 13 8.22 -2.59 -7.40
CA THR A 13 7.36 -3.46 -6.61
C THR A 13 6.57 -2.66 -5.58
N SER A 14 7.23 -1.79 -4.79
CA SER A 14 6.55 -0.97 -3.80
C SER A 14 5.58 0.00 -4.42
N LYS A 15 5.91 0.63 -5.55
CA LYS A 15 4.99 1.54 -6.26
C LYS A 15 3.76 0.80 -6.78
N THR A 16 3.96 -0.34 -7.44
CA THR A 16 2.86 -1.13 -8.02
C THR A 16 1.91 -1.62 -6.95
N MET A 17 2.45 -2.15 -5.85
CA MET A 17 1.64 -2.61 -4.72
C MET A 17 0.95 -1.44 -4.02
N ALA A 18 1.63 -0.32 -3.78
CA ALA A 18 1.02 0.86 -3.19
C ALA A 18 -0.18 1.36 -4.01
N ILE A 19 -0.05 1.43 -5.34
CA ILE A 19 -1.16 1.83 -6.22
C ILE A 19 -2.31 0.82 -6.14
N LEU A 20 -2.01 -0.48 -6.19
CA LEU A 20 -3.03 -1.55 -6.11
C LEU A 20 -3.81 -1.47 -4.80
N TYR A 21 -3.12 -1.47 -3.66
CA TYR A 21 -3.75 -1.40 -2.34
C TYR A 21 -4.40 -0.04 -2.07
N GLY A 22 -3.84 1.04 -2.62
CA GLY A 22 -4.42 2.37 -2.58
C GLY A 22 -5.75 2.44 -3.32
N PHE A 23 -5.85 1.80 -4.49
CA PHE A 23 -7.10 1.71 -5.24
C PHE A 23 -8.17 0.90 -4.50
N VAL A 24 -7.79 -0.23 -3.91
CA VAL A 24 -8.70 -1.02 -3.06
C VAL A 24 -9.17 -0.20 -1.85
N ALA A 25 -8.26 0.50 -1.18
CA ALA A 25 -8.59 1.38 -0.06
C ALA A 25 -9.53 2.52 -0.48
N LEU A 26 -9.33 3.10 -1.66
CA LEU A 26 -10.19 4.14 -2.20
C LEU A 26 -11.62 3.65 -2.41
N VAL A 27 -11.82 2.47 -3.01
CA VAL A 27 -13.15 1.90 -3.21
C VAL A 27 -13.87 1.68 -1.88
N ILE A 28 -13.17 1.10 -0.90
CA ILE A 28 -13.74 0.85 0.44
C ILE A 28 -14.08 2.17 1.14
N CYS A 29 -13.14 3.12 1.15
CA CYS A 29 -13.34 4.41 1.80
C CYS A 29 -14.44 5.23 1.12
N ALA A 30 -14.62 5.13 -0.20
CA ALA A 30 -15.71 5.78 -0.91
C ALA A 30 -17.08 5.26 -0.45
N ILE A 31 -17.24 3.94 -0.28
CA ILE A 31 -18.48 3.34 0.24
C ILE A 31 -18.76 3.84 1.66
N ILE A 32 -17.75 3.85 2.53
CA ILE A 32 -17.90 4.31 3.92
C ILE A 32 -18.20 5.81 3.96
N ALA A 33 -17.54 6.62 3.13
CA ALA A 33 -17.79 8.06 3.04
C ALA A 33 -19.22 8.36 2.57
N LEU A 34 -19.75 7.60 1.60
CA LEU A 34 -21.15 7.71 1.19
C LEU A 34 -22.11 7.41 2.35
N LEU A 35 -21.84 6.37 3.15
CA LEU A 35 -22.63 6.06 4.35
C LEU A 35 -22.57 7.18 5.40
N ALA A 36 -21.41 7.81 5.58
CA ALA A 36 -21.24 8.96 6.47
C ALA A 36 -22.04 10.18 5.98
N LEU A 37 -22.06 10.43 4.65
CA LEU A 37 -22.88 11.50 4.06
C LEU A 37 -24.38 11.27 4.28
N VAL A 38 -24.87 10.03 4.14
CA VAL A 38 -26.28 9.68 4.42
C VAL A 38 -26.66 9.97 5.87
N LYS A 39 -25.71 9.86 6.80
CA LYS A 39 -25.89 10.20 8.23
C LYS A 39 -25.72 11.70 8.54
N GLY A 40 -25.40 12.53 7.55
CA GLY A 40 -25.16 13.96 7.72
C GLY A 40 -23.75 14.32 8.23
N GLU A 41 -22.82 13.37 8.30
CA GLU A 41 -21.46 13.58 8.80
C GLU A 41 -20.51 14.06 7.70
N ILE A 42 -20.70 15.30 7.23
CA ILE A 42 -19.96 15.87 6.09
C ILE A 42 -18.44 15.89 6.34
N ILE A 43 -18.00 16.37 7.50
CA ILE A 43 -16.58 16.45 7.85
C ILE A 43 -15.96 15.03 7.92
N GLY A 44 -16.68 14.08 8.50
CA GLY A 44 -16.24 12.69 8.58
C GLY A 44 -16.04 12.06 7.21
N ALA A 45 -16.99 12.27 6.29
CA ALA A 45 -16.90 11.77 4.92
C ALA A 45 -15.67 12.32 4.17
N VAL A 46 -15.36 13.61 4.34
CA VAL A 46 -14.18 14.24 3.72
C VAL A 46 -12.87 13.66 4.29
N LEU A 47 -12.80 13.45 5.61
CA LEU A 47 -11.60 12.83 6.19
C LEU A 47 -11.41 11.38 5.70
N ILE A 48 -12.50 10.63 5.57
CA ILE A 48 -12.48 9.24 5.08
C ILE A 48 -12.02 9.17 3.62
N ILE A 49 -12.43 10.09 2.74
CA ILE A 49 -12.01 10.06 1.33
C ILE A 49 -10.54 10.43 1.14
N LEU A 50 -9.93 11.16 2.09
CA LEU A 50 -8.51 11.51 2.06
C LEU A 50 -7.60 10.41 2.62
N MET A 51 -8.12 9.51 3.48
CA MET A 51 -7.38 8.40 4.09
C MET A 51 -6.64 7.50 3.07
N PRO A 52 -7.22 7.11 1.92
CA PRO A 52 -6.53 6.30 0.92
C PRO A 52 -5.21 6.89 0.42
N ILE A 53 -5.08 8.22 0.36
CA ILE A 53 -3.86 8.89 -0.09
C ILE A 53 -2.74 8.64 0.93
N LEU A 54 -3.02 8.89 2.21
CA LEU A 54 -2.07 8.61 3.29
C LEU A 54 -1.71 7.13 3.37
N TYR A 55 -2.72 6.26 3.26
CA TYR A 55 -2.53 4.81 3.26
C TYR A 55 -1.62 4.34 2.12
N THR A 56 -1.80 4.89 0.92
CA THR A 56 -0.95 4.59 -0.26
C THR A 56 0.51 4.96 0.00
N VAL A 57 0.76 6.15 0.56
CA VAL A 57 2.12 6.61 0.90
C VAL A 57 2.75 5.73 1.97
N ILE A 58 2.01 5.40 3.02
CA ILE A 58 2.50 4.53 4.10
C ILE A 58 2.84 3.14 3.55
N ILE A 59 1.96 2.52 2.76
CA ILE A 59 2.23 1.22 2.14
C ILE A 59 3.48 1.27 1.27
N TYR A 60 3.64 2.32 0.46
CA TYR A 60 4.82 2.46 -0.39
C TYR A 60 6.10 2.45 0.45
N ILE A 61 6.17 3.26 1.52
CA ILE A 61 7.34 3.36 2.39
C ILE A 61 7.62 2.01 3.07
N VAL A 62 6.59 1.38 3.65
CA VAL A 62 6.72 0.11 4.35
C VAL A 62 7.21 -0.99 3.39
N LEU A 63 6.60 -1.11 2.22
CA LEU A 63 7.02 -2.11 1.24
C LEU A 63 8.41 -1.82 0.68
N ALA A 64 8.81 -0.56 0.55
CA ALA A 64 10.17 -0.23 0.11
C ALA A 64 11.20 -0.69 1.14
N ILE A 65 10.94 -0.43 2.44
CA ILE A 65 11.79 -0.90 3.53
C ILE A 65 11.85 -2.42 3.57
N VAL A 66 10.70 -3.10 3.51
CA VAL A 66 10.63 -4.57 3.49
C VAL A 66 11.39 -5.15 2.30
N SER A 67 11.23 -4.58 1.10
CA SER A 67 11.93 -5.05 -0.10
C SER A 67 13.45 -4.84 0.00
N LEU A 68 13.90 -3.73 0.60
CA LEU A 68 15.32 -3.49 0.88
C LEU A 68 15.88 -4.52 1.86
N LEU A 69 15.17 -4.78 2.95
CA LEU A 69 15.56 -5.78 3.95
C LEU A 69 15.58 -7.19 3.35
N TYR A 70 14.63 -7.51 2.48
CA TYR A 70 14.62 -8.76 1.74
C TYR A 70 15.88 -8.91 0.87
N ASN A 71 16.19 -7.90 0.05
CA ASN A 71 17.39 -7.95 -0.80
C ASN A 71 18.69 -8.04 0.01
N LEU A 72 18.75 -7.39 1.17
CA LEU A 72 19.92 -7.49 2.06
C LEU A 72 20.08 -8.90 2.63
N THR A 73 19.00 -9.49 3.12
CA THR A 73 19.03 -10.85 3.70
C THR A 73 19.24 -11.92 2.64
N ALA A 74 18.65 -11.79 1.45
CA ALA A 74 18.83 -12.70 0.32
C ALA A 74 20.30 -12.76 -0.13
N LYS A 75 21.04 -11.66 -0.05
CA LYS A 75 22.49 -11.64 -0.33
C LYS A 75 23.31 -12.50 0.63
N TRP A 76 22.86 -12.66 1.88
CA TRP A 76 23.56 -13.46 2.89
C TRP A 76 23.12 -14.92 2.91
N SER A 77 21.86 -15.20 2.60
CA SER A 77 21.30 -16.55 2.61
C SER A 77 21.39 -17.29 1.28
N GLY A 78 21.93 -16.65 0.23
CA GLY A 78 22.15 -17.23 -1.09
C GLY A 78 20.93 -17.18 -2.03
N GLY A 79 19.88 -16.45 -1.64
CA GLY A 79 18.58 -16.44 -2.33
C GLY A 79 17.81 -17.74 -2.15
#